data_AF-A0A109FC31-F1
#
_entry.id   AF-A0A109FC31-F1
#
_cell.length_a   1.000
_cell.length_b   1.000
_cell.length_c   1.000
_cell.angle_alpha   90.00
_cell.angle_beta   90.00
_cell.angle_gamma   90.00
#
_symmetry.space_group_name_H-M   'P 1'
#
loop_
_entity.id
_entity.type
_entity.pdbx_description
1 polymer ?
#
loop_
_entity_poly.entity_id
_entity_poly.type
_entity_poly.pdbx_seq_one_letter_code
_entity_poly.pdbx_strand_id
1 'polypeptide(L)' 'MAPAQLELFKFSLYVFLPVYAMLHYGDPEWYEKWIGPLRSDFRKDDTKQMEPPKDTSELKAELDRLRQDRLARKAAR' A
#
# COMPACT_ATOMS: atom_id res chain seq x y z
N MET A 1 -41.26 17.65 -15.90
CA MET A 1 -40.53 16.56 -16.59
C MET A 1 -39.03 16.54 -16.30
N ALA A 2 -38.41 17.63 -15.85
CA ALA A 2 -36.99 17.70 -15.49
C ALA A 2 -36.50 16.87 -14.26
N PRO A 3 -37.30 16.58 -13.21
CA PRO A 3 -36.78 15.91 -12.00
C PRO A 3 -36.31 14.47 -12.26
N ALA A 4 -37.14 13.68 -12.96
CA ALA A 4 -36.86 12.27 -13.22
C ALA A 4 -35.64 12.07 -14.12
N GLN A 5 -35.39 12.99 -15.06
CA GLN A 5 -34.22 12.93 -15.94
C GLN A 5 -32.92 13.20 -15.17
N LEU A 6 -32.95 14.14 -14.21
CA LEU A 6 -31.82 14.44 -13.36
C LEU A 6 -31.51 13.28 -12.39
N GLU A 7 -32.54 12.64 -11.85
CA GLU A 7 -32.40 11.46 -11.00
C GLU A 7 -31.81 10.28 -11.76
N LEU A 8 -32.28 10.02 -12.99
CA LEU A 8 -31.72 8.99 -13.86
C LEU A 8 -30.25 9.26 -14.19
N PHE A 9 -29.89 10.50 -14.52
CA PHE A 9 -28.50 10.88 -14.78
C PHE A 9 -27.58 10.62 -13.56
N LYS A 10 -28.00 11.07 -12.37
CA LYS A 10 -27.24 10.86 -11.12
C LYS A 10 -27.08 9.37 -10.82
N PHE A 11 -28.16 8.60 -10.97
CA PHE A 11 -28.12 7.16 -10.78
C PHE A 11 -27.13 6.50 -11.73
N SER A 12 -27.20 6.82 -13.03
CA SER A 12 -26.24 6.31 -14.01
C SER A 12 -24.81 6.69 -13.65
N LEU A 13 -24.55 7.94 -13.26
CA LEU A 13 -23.20 8.35 -12.85
C LEU A 13 -22.71 7.54 -11.64
N TYR A 14 -23.54 7.40 -10.60
CA TYR A 14 -23.15 6.66 -9.40
C TYR A 14 -22.94 5.17 -9.62
N VAL A 15 -23.61 4.56 -10.59
CA VAL A 15 -23.42 3.13 -10.90
C VAL A 15 -22.28 2.94 -11.88
N PHE A 16 -22.27 3.67 -13.00
CA PHE A 16 -21.32 3.41 -14.08
C PHE A 16 -19.93 3.98 -13.81
N LEU A 17 -19.80 5.08 -13.08
CA LEU A 17 -18.49 5.64 -12.74
C LEU A 17 -17.61 4.66 -11.94
N PRO A 18 -18.07 4.07 -10.82
CA PRO A 18 -17.25 3.10 -10.08
C PRO A 18 -17.03 1.81 -10.88
N VAL A 19 -18.03 1.32 -11.63
CA VAL A 19 -17.86 0.13 -12.49
C VAL A 19 -16.79 0.38 -13.55
N TYR A 20 -16.83 1.53 -14.22
CA TYR A 20 -15.82 1.91 -15.19
C TYR A 20 -14.44 2.04 -14.55
N ALA A 21 -14.35 2.68 -13.38
CA ALA A 21 -13.09 2.79 -12.65
C ALA A 21 -12.52 1.41 -12.30
N MET A 22 -13.35 0.46 -11.86
CA MET A 22 -12.92 -0.92 -11.59
C MET A 22 -12.43 -1.63 -12.85
N LEU A 23 -13.11 -1.44 -14.00
CA LEU A 23 -12.67 -2.04 -15.26
C LEU A 23 -11.35 -1.44 -15.76
N HIS A 24 -11.19 -0.12 -15.63
CA HIS A 24 -9.99 0.57 -16.10
C HIS A 24 -8.79 0.31 -15.21
N TYR A 25 -8.94 0.48 -13.90
CA TYR A 25 -7.84 0.33 -12.94
C TYR A 25 -7.62 -1.11 -12.47
N GLY A 26 -8.61 -1.99 -12.66
CA GLY A 26 -8.51 -3.41 -12.37
C GLY A 26 -7.91 -4.23 -13.50
N ASP A 27 -7.67 -3.63 -14.68
CA ASP A 27 -6.95 -4.26 -15.77
C ASP A 27 -5.48 -4.52 -15.36
N PRO A 28 -5.03 -5.79 -15.37
CA PRO A 28 -3.64 -6.12 -15.04
C PRO A 28 -2.62 -5.42 -15.95
N GLU A 29 -2.93 -5.22 -17.23
CA GLU A 29 -2.01 -4.56 -18.16
C GLU A 29 -1.85 -3.07 -17.82
N TRP A 30 -2.95 -2.40 -17.46
CA TRP A 30 -2.91 -1.03 -16.99
C TRP A 30 -2.05 -0.89 -15.73
N TYR A 31 -2.23 -1.80 -14.76
CA TYR A 31 -1.45 -1.80 -13.52
C TYR A 31 0.05 -1.96 -13.79
N GLU A 32 0.44 -2.96 -14.58
CA GLU A 32 1.86 -3.20 -14.86
C GLU A 32 2.50 -2.05 -15.63
N LYS A 33 1.75 -1.41 -16.53
CA LYS A 33 2.25 -0.28 -17.31
C LYS A 33 2.44 0.99 -16.48
N TRP A 34 1.50 1.31 -15.60
CA TRP A 34 1.46 2.61 -14.91
C TRP A 34 1.91 2.56 -13.45
N ILE A 35 1.60 1.48 -12.73
CA ILE A 35 1.91 1.34 -11.30
C ILE A 35 3.17 0.51 -11.06
N GLY A 36 3.41 -0.52 -11.88
CA GLY A 36 4.59 -1.37 -11.79
C GLY A 36 5.91 -0.58 -11.66
N PRO A 37 6.19 0.41 -12.53
CA PRO A 37 7.41 1.21 -12.47
C PRO A 37 7.53 2.09 -11.23
N LEU A 38 6.40 2.54 -10.66
CA LEU A 38 6.38 3.39 -9.47
C LEU A 38 6.58 2.58 -8.19
N ARG A 39 6.43 1.24 -8.23
CA ARG A 39 6.51 0.38 -7.05
C ARG A 39 7.83 0.56 -6.30
N SER A 40 8.95 0.73 -7.02
CA SER A 40 10.28 0.91 -6.42
C SER A 40 10.42 2.18 -5.59
N ASP A 41 9.65 3.23 -5.89
CA ASP A 41 9.70 4.50 -5.17
C ASP A 41 9.03 4.39 -3.80
N PHE A 42 7.99 3.57 -3.70
CA PHE A 42 7.23 3.36 -2.45
C PHE A 42 7.73 2.16 -1.65
N ARG A 43 8.25 1.14 -2.33
CA ARG A 43 8.75 -0.09 -1.72
C ARG A 43 10.18 -0.36 -2.21
N LYS A 44 11.13 -0.24 -1.29
CA LYS A 44 12.51 -0.66 -1.53
C LYS A 44 12.58 -2.18 -1.50
N ASP A 45 12.53 -2.79 -2.68
CA ASP A 45 12.58 -4.26 -2.83
C ASP A 45 13.86 -4.87 -2.24
N ASP A 46 14.96 -4.11 -2.21
CA ASP A 46 16.25 -4.54 -1.65
C ASP A 46 16.28 -4.50 -0.10
N THR A 47 15.31 -3.86 0.53
CA THR A 47 15.26 -3.84 2.00
C THR A 47 14.57 -5.11 2.45
N LYS A 48 15.32 -5.99 3.13
CA LYS A 48 14.73 -7.16 3.81
C LYS A 48 13.59 -6.67 4.69
N GLN A 49 12.34 -6.98 4.30
CA GLN A 49 11.20 -6.72 5.15
C GLN A 49 11.39 -7.53 6.43
N MET A 50 11.47 -6.82 7.55
CA MET A 50 11.57 -7.48 8.84
C MET A 50 10.21 -8.09 9.14
N GLU A 51 10.16 -9.42 9.24
CA GLU A 51 8.94 -10.08 9.70
C GLU A 51 8.63 -9.59 11.12
N PRO A 52 7.38 -9.18 11.41
CA PRO A 52 7.00 -8.86 12.77
C PRO A 52 7.22 -10.07 13.69
N PRO A 53 7.68 -9.85 14.93
CA PRO A 53 7.79 -10.92 15.90
C PRO A 53 6.40 -11.52 16.16
N LYS A 54 6.33 -12.85 16.14
CA LYS A 54 5.08 -13.61 16.24
C LYS A 54 4.77 -13.98 17.69
N ASP A 55 5.78 -13.93 18.57
CA ASP A 55 5.64 -14.19 19.99
C ASP A 55 6.37 -13.16 20.88
N THR A 56 6.14 -13.26 22.19
CA THR A 56 6.73 -12.32 23.17
C THR A 56 8.22 -12.54 23.42
N SER A 57 8.73 -13.75 23.16
CA SER A 57 10.16 -14.08 23.26
C SER A 57 10.95 -13.43 22.14
N GLU A 58 10.48 -13.55 20.90
CA GLU A 58 11.03 -12.92 19.70
C GLU A 58 11.02 -11.41 19.84
N LEU A 59 9.94 -10.83 20.39
CA LEU A 59 9.86 -9.39 20.62
C LEU A 59 10.95 -8.91 21.58
N LYS A 60 11.18 -9.61 22.69
CA LYS A 60 12.23 -9.27 23.66
C LYS A 60 13.63 -9.41 23.05
N ALA A 61 13.86 -10.50 22.31
CA ALA A 61 15.13 -10.74 21.62
C ALA A 61 15.46 -9.63 20.62
N GLU A 62 14.47 -9.19 19.83
CA GLU A 62 14.67 -8.10 18.85
C GLU A 62 14.89 -6.75 19.55
N LEU A 63 14.21 -6.49 20.67
CA LEU A 63 14.42 -5.30 21.50
C LEU A 63 15.86 -5.21 22.03
N ASP A 64 16.40 -6.33 22.52
CA ASP A 64 17.76 -6.40 23.01
C ASP A 64 18.78 -6.22 21.88
N ARG A 65 18.53 -6.82 20.70
CA ARG A 65 19.34 -6.60 19.48
C ARG A 65 19.40 -5.12 19.10
N LEU A 66 18.25 -4.45 19.03
CA LEU A 66 18.16 -3.02 18.70
C LEU A 66 18.85 -2.13 19.75
N ARG A 67 18.79 -2.52 21.03
CA ARG A 67 19.51 -1.82 22.11
C ARG A 67 21.03 -1.95 21.93
N GLN A 68 21.53 -3.15 21.62
CA GLN A 68 22.95 -3.38 21.36
C GLN A 68 23.45 -2.60 20.15
N ASP A 69 22.70 -2.61 19.04
CA ASP A 69 23.02 -1.84 17.83
C ASP A 69 23.14 -0.34 18.11
N ARG A 70 22.24 0.21 18.95
CA ARG A 70 22.30 1.62 19.35
C ARG A 70 23.54 1.94 20.16
N LEU A 71 23.92 1.07 21.10
CA LEU A 71 25.12 1.25 21.91
C LEU A 71 26.38 1.17 21.04
N ALA A 72 26.44 0.22 20.10
CA ALA A 72 27.56 0.08 19.15
C ALA A 72 27.72 1.33 18.26
N ARG A 73 26.62 1.86 17.70
CA ARG A 73 26.64 3.11 16.92
C ARG A 73 27.11 4.31 17.73
N LYS A 74 26.75 4.37 19.02
CA LYS A 74 27.19 5.44 19.93
C LYS A 74 28.67 5.31 20.28
N ALA A 75 29.20 4.09 20.40
CA ALA A 75 30.61 3.84 20.68
C ALA A 75 31.52 4.06 19.45
N ALA A 76 30.99 3.90 18.24
CA ALA A 76 31.70 4.13 16.98
C ALA A 76 31.71 5.61 16.52
N ARG A 77 31.03 6.50 17.25
CA ARG A 77 30.96 7.94 16.99
C ARG A 77 31.83 8.71 17.97
#